data_AF-A0A960CDH2-F1
#
_entry.id   AF-A0A960CDH2-F1
#
_cell.length_a   1.000
_cell.length_b   1.000
_cell.length_c   1.000
_cell.angle_alpha   90.00
_cell.angle_beta   90.00
_cell.angle_gamma   90.00
#
_symmetry.space_group_name_H-M   'P 1'
#
loop_
_entity.id
_entity.type
_entity.pdbx_description
1 polymer ?
#
loop_
_entity_poly.entity_id
_entity_poly.type
_entity_poly.pdbx_seq_one_letter_code
_entity_poly.pdbx_strand_id
1 'polypeptide(L)'
;MSLAASWCVVLGAAAALAYRWRTRMLRLCAIVVGTAVVLGATFLVTGNSVAAIFEPAAKTFAGTVIVTILSVAVVVGVLPRLRSRADRWVPALLCAVLSIAYASVGMMLWRVADDGLQLATVPELRTGTGILRWRDIAPRHRIYGVLVEGRLGELPAASHQPAEAALLASYQCDRTGPFAISQVTPWLPTAFTLTLEDGSQAWAQGINSVRQAWNWPPSHYRLDECGLRTGDPVVFWGHPGATRPTGSDVRSPAIDATMVIAYGDIATFRAGFVPAAERTGRATLALAVINGLLGAAIATIGVRKFTLLRRDGTDQPPGFRWSST
;
A
#
# COMPACT_ATOMS: atom_id res chain seq x y z
N MET A 1 -24.29 -1.04 -3.83
CA MET A 1 -23.94 0.29 -3.27
C MET A 1 -22.50 0.60 -3.67
N SER A 2 -22.20 1.78 -4.24
CA SER A 2 -20.82 2.10 -4.63
C SER A 2 -19.94 2.32 -3.40
N LEU A 3 -18.65 1.97 -3.50
CA LEU A 3 -17.67 2.16 -2.41
C LEU A 3 -17.68 3.61 -1.89
N ALA A 4 -17.74 4.57 -2.81
CA ALA A 4 -17.80 5.99 -2.49
C ALA A 4 -19.03 6.34 -1.64
N ALA A 5 -20.21 5.84 -2.00
CA ALA A 5 -21.43 6.07 -1.21
C ALA A 5 -21.31 5.48 0.20
N SER A 6 -20.78 4.26 0.34
CA SER A 6 -20.53 3.63 1.64
C SER A 6 -19.59 4.48 2.50
N TRP A 7 -18.48 4.94 1.94
CA TRP A 7 -17.52 5.77 2.66
C TRP A 7 -18.08 7.12 3.06
N CYS A 8 -18.87 7.78 2.20
CA CYS A 8 -19.54 9.03 2.54
C CYS A 8 -20.49 8.86 3.74
N VAL A 9 -21.29 7.78 3.77
CA VAL A 9 -22.19 7.49 4.90
C VAL A 9 -21.40 7.27 6.19
N VAL A 10 -20.34 6.47 6.13
CA VAL A 10 -19.48 6.17 7.29
C VAL A 10 -18.83 7.45 7.83
N LEU A 11 -18.24 8.27 6.96
CA LEU A 11 -17.62 9.53 7.35
C LEU A 11 -18.64 10.54 7.89
N GLY A 12 -19.84 10.61 7.31
CA GLY A 12 -20.93 11.47 7.80
C GLY A 12 -21.39 11.07 9.20
N ALA A 13 -21.58 9.77 9.46
CA ALA A 13 -21.92 9.26 10.78
C ALA A 13 -20.80 9.52 11.81
N ALA A 14 -19.53 9.28 11.43
CA ALA A 14 -18.38 9.56 12.27
C ALA A 14 -18.29 11.05 12.63
N ALA A 15 -18.51 11.95 11.67
CA ALA A 15 -18.52 13.39 11.90
C ALA A 15 -19.64 13.84 12.84
N ALA A 16 -20.86 13.30 12.68
CA ALA A 16 -21.98 13.59 13.57
C ALA A 16 -21.71 13.13 15.02
N LEU A 17 -21.16 11.93 15.19
CA LEU A 17 -20.76 11.40 16.49
C LEU A 17 -19.61 12.19 17.11
N ALA A 18 -18.62 12.57 16.31
CA ALA A 18 -17.50 13.39 16.76
C ALA A 18 -17.96 14.77 17.23
N TYR A 19 -18.91 15.39 16.52
CA TYR A 19 -19.54 16.64 16.94
C TYR A 19 -20.28 16.49 18.28
N ARG A 20 -21.08 15.43 18.42
CA ARG A 20 -21.84 15.14 19.66
C ARG A 20 -20.92 14.89 20.85
N TRP A 21 -19.77 14.26 20.65
CA TRP A 21 -18.83 13.89 21.73
C TRP A 21 -17.53 14.70 21.72
N ARG A 22 -17.57 15.93 21.21
CA ARG A 22 -16.40 16.81 21.03
C ARG A 22 -15.53 17.06 22.28
N THR A 23 -16.07 16.83 23.48
CA THR A 23 -15.34 16.99 24.75
C THR A 23 -14.87 15.67 25.38
N ARG A 24 -15.22 14.52 24.80
CA ARG A 24 -14.97 13.19 25.37
C ARG A 24 -13.87 12.47 24.58
N MET A 25 -12.62 12.70 24.97
CA MET A 25 -11.41 12.18 24.30
C MET A 25 -11.49 10.68 24.00
N LEU A 26 -11.82 9.83 24.97
CA LEU A 26 -11.89 8.37 24.79
C LEU A 26 -12.94 7.95 23.74
N ARG A 27 -14.09 8.63 23.69
CA ARG A 27 -15.14 8.33 22.71
C ARG A 27 -14.72 8.73 21.30
N LEU A 28 -13.98 9.82 21.17
CA LEU A 28 -13.41 10.25 19.89
C LEU A 28 -12.36 9.25 19.40
N CYS A 29 -11.47 8.76 20.26
CA CYS A 29 -10.53 7.70 19.91
C CYS A 29 -11.26 6.42 19.45
N ALA A 30 -12.33 6.02 20.14
CA ALA A 30 -13.15 4.88 19.74
C ALA A 30 -13.82 5.09 18.37
N ILE A 31 -14.32 6.30 18.08
CA ILE A 31 -14.85 6.64 16.74
C ILE A 31 -13.77 6.50 15.68
N VAL A 32 -12.55 7.00 15.92
CA VAL A 32 -11.44 6.93 14.97
C VAL A 32 -11.13 5.48 14.62
N VAL A 33 -10.94 4.63 15.63
CA VAL A 33 -10.64 3.20 15.43
C VAL A 33 -11.82 2.51 14.73
N GLY A 34 -13.05 2.73 15.18
CA GLY A 34 -14.25 2.14 14.56
C GLY A 34 -14.42 2.56 13.10
N THR A 35 -14.18 3.83 12.78
CA THR A 35 -14.26 4.35 11.40
C THR A 35 -13.21 3.68 10.52
N ALA A 36 -11.97 3.56 11.00
CA ALA A 36 -10.90 2.88 10.27
C ALA A 36 -11.24 1.42 9.95
N VAL A 37 -11.77 0.68 10.93
CA VAL A 37 -12.21 -0.72 10.76
C VAL A 37 -13.35 -0.81 9.75
N VAL A 38 -14.36 0.05 9.85
CA VAL A 38 -15.52 0.02 8.93
C VAL A 38 -15.12 0.42 7.51
N LEU A 39 -14.23 1.39 7.33
CA LEU A 39 -13.70 1.73 5.99
C LEU A 39 -12.95 0.56 5.36
N GLY A 40 -12.11 -0.13 6.13
CA GLY A 40 -11.41 -1.34 5.68
C GLY A 40 -12.37 -2.48 5.33
N ALA A 41 -13.35 -2.76 6.20
CA ALA A 41 -14.36 -3.80 5.98
C ALA A 41 -15.22 -3.51 4.75
N THR A 42 -15.71 -2.28 4.60
CA THR A 42 -16.51 -1.88 3.43
C THR A 42 -15.72 -1.96 2.12
N PHE A 43 -14.42 -1.68 2.14
CA PHE A 43 -13.55 -1.89 0.99
C PHE A 43 -13.47 -3.36 0.59
N LEU A 44 -13.18 -4.25 1.55
CA LEU A 44 -13.04 -5.69 1.30
C LEU A 44 -14.36 -6.35 0.87
N VAL A 45 -15.49 -5.93 1.42
CA VAL A 45 -16.81 -6.52 1.10
C VAL A 45 -17.33 -6.08 -0.26
N THR A 46 -16.91 -4.92 -0.76
CA THR A 46 -17.48 -4.37 -2.01
C THR A 46 -16.82 -4.94 -3.27
N GLY A 47 -15.74 -5.73 -3.16
CA GLY A 47 -15.17 -6.52 -4.26
C GLY A 47 -13.65 -6.72 -4.18
N ASN A 48 -13.08 -7.30 -5.23
CA ASN A 48 -11.70 -7.78 -5.23
C ASN A 48 -10.67 -6.66 -5.05
N SER A 49 -9.65 -6.96 -4.26
CA SER A 49 -8.49 -6.09 -4.02
C SER A 49 -7.21 -6.83 -4.33
N VAL A 50 -6.23 -6.12 -4.87
CA VAL A 50 -4.89 -6.67 -5.10
C VAL A 50 -4.10 -6.58 -3.81
N ALA A 51 -3.70 -7.73 -3.23
CA ALA A 51 -2.95 -7.79 -1.98
C ALA A 51 -1.64 -6.98 -2.04
N ALA A 52 -0.92 -7.04 -3.17
CA ALA A 52 0.31 -6.30 -3.41
C ALA A 52 0.18 -4.78 -3.22
N ILE A 53 -1.01 -4.20 -3.46
CA ILE A 53 -1.27 -2.76 -3.33
C ILE A 53 -2.00 -2.46 -2.01
N PHE A 54 -2.95 -3.32 -1.63
CA PHE A 54 -3.76 -3.15 -0.43
C PHE A 54 -2.93 -3.18 0.85
N GLU A 55 -1.94 -4.06 0.96
CA GLU A 55 -1.18 -4.17 2.21
C GLU A 55 -0.27 -2.99 2.53
N PRO A 56 0.55 -2.48 1.58
CA PRO A 56 1.27 -1.23 1.79
C PRO A 56 0.32 -0.11 2.20
N ALA A 57 -0.82 0.03 1.50
CA ALA A 57 -1.83 1.03 1.82
C ALA A 57 -2.39 0.87 3.24
N ALA A 58 -2.73 -0.35 3.66
CA ALA A 58 -3.26 -0.65 4.99
C ALA A 58 -2.23 -0.37 6.10
N LYS A 59 -0.96 -0.72 5.88
CA LYS A 59 0.15 -0.41 6.81
C LYS A 59 0.34 1.09 6.95
N THR A 60 0.35 1.82 5.84
CA THR A 60 0.45 3.28 5.86
C THR A 60 -0.77 3.93 6.51
N PHE A 61 -1.97 3.40 6.28
CA PHE A 61 -3.21 3.88 6.88
C PHE A 61 -3.26 3.70 8.40
N ALA A 62 -2.57 2.70 8.97
CA ALA A 62 -2.39 2.61 10.42
C ALA A 62 -1.72 3.88 11.00
N GLY A 63 -0.83 4.50 10.22
CA GLY A 63 -0.26 5.81 10.54
C GLY A 63 -1.33 6.89 10.67
N THR A 64 -2.31 6.95 9.76
CA THR A 64 -3.46 7.88 9.87
C THR A 64 -4.21 7.69 11.18
N VAL A 65 -4.48 6.46 11.59
CA VAL A 65 -5.17 6.15 12.85
C VAL A 65 -4.39 6.69 14.05
N ILE A 66 -3.08 6.42 14.11
CA ILE A 66 -2.20 6.89 15.18
C ILE A 66 -2.17 8.42 15.24
N VAL A 67 -1.91 9.08 14.10
CA VAL A 67 -1.86 10.55 14.02
C VAL A 67 -3.21 11.17 14.39
N THR A 68 -4.32 10.51 14.07
CA THR A 68 -5.67 10.96 14.45
C THR A 68 -5.92 10.84 15.94
N ILE A 69 -5.50 9.76 16.59
CA ILE A 69 -5.57 9.62 18.05
C ILE A 69 -4.73 10.69 18.75
N LEU A 70 -3.50 10.93 18.28
CA LEU A 70 -2.64 12.00 18.81
C LEU A 70 -3.26 13.38 18.61
N SER A 71 -3.89 13.62 17.46
CA SER A 71 -4.61 14.86 17.16
C SER A 71 -5.78 15.06 18.13
N VAL A 72 -6.56 14.02 18.40
CA VAL A 72 -7.64 14.07 19.40
C VAL A 72 -7.09 14.40 20.78
N ALA A 73 -5.99 13.77 21.20
CA ALA A 73 -5.35 14.03 22.50
C ALA A 73 -4.86 15.48 22.60
N VAL A 74 -4.25 16.02 21.55
CA VAL A 74 -3.80 17.42 21.53
C VAL A 74 -4.99 18.37 21.55
N VAL A 75 -5.97 18.20 20.66
CA VAL A 75 -7.09 19.14 20.49
C VAL A 75 -8.02 19.16 21.71
N VAL A 76 -8.27 18.01 22.33
CA VAL A 76 -9.22 17.89 23.46
C VAL A 76 -8.52 17.91 24.81
N GLY A 77 -7.31 17.36 24.90
CA GLY A 77 -6.57 17.25 26.16
C GLY A 77 -5.62 18.43 26.42
N VAL A 78 -4.87 18.86 25.40
CA VAL A 78 -3.78 19.84 25.57
C VAL A 78 -4.23 21.27 25.27
N LEU A 79 -4.75 21.54 24.07
CA LEU A 79 -5.10 22.90 23.63
C LEU A 79 -6.07 23.64 24.59
N PRO A 80 -7.07 23.01 25.23
CA PRO A 80 -7.95 23.71 26.15
C PRO A 80 -7.26 24.18 27.44
N ARG A 81 -6.12 23.58 27.80
CA ARG A 81 -5.34 23.95 28.99
C ARG A 81 -4.44 25.17 28.76
N LEU A 82 -4.15 25.49 27.51
CA LEU A 82 -3.35 26.66 27.13
C LEU A 82 -4.21 27.92 27.25
N ARG A 83 -3.81 28.81 28.19
CA ARG A 83 -4.49 30.08 28.50
C ARG A 83 -3.55 31.30 28.49
N SER A 84 -2.25 31.07 28.66
CA SER A 84 -1.23 32.13 28.74
C SER A 84 -0.90 32.70 27.35
N ARG A 85 -0.52 33.99 27.30
CA ARG A 85 -0.03 34.65 26.07
C ARG A 85 1.41 34.25 25.76
N ALA A 86 2.19 33.85 26.77
CA ALA A 86 3.53 33.30 26.60
C ALA A 86 3.49 31.98 25.78
N ASP A 87 2.46 31.16 25.98
CA ASP A 87 2.29 29.85 25.32
C ASP A 87 1.73 29.95 23.89
N ARG A 88 1.52 31.16 23.35
CA ARG A 88 0.79 31.37 22.08
C ARG A 88 1.32 30.54 20.91
N TRP A 89 2.63 30.27 20.86
CA TRP A 89 3.28 29.49 19.80
C TRP A 89 3.07 27.98 19.93
N VAL A 90 2.81 27.47 21.14
CA VAL A 90 2.68 26.03 21.41
C VAL A 90 1.56 25.38 20.59
N PRO A 91 0.32 25.94 20.50
CA PRO A 91 -0.72 25.40 19.63
C PRO A 91 -0.31 25.33 18.15
N ALA A 92 0.34 26.39 17.65
CA ALA A 92 0.77 26.47 16.25
C ALA A 92 1.83 25.41 15.95
N LEU A 93 2.81 25.25 16.83
CA LEU A 93 3.87 24.25 16.68
C LEU A 93 3.32 22.82 16.72
N LEU A 94 2.51 22.48 17.75
CA LEU A 94 1.93 21.14 17.87
C LEU A 94 1.03 20.78 16.68
N CYS A 95 0.19 21.73 16.24
CA CYS A 95 -0.67 21.52 15.09
C CYS A 95 0.12 21.47 13.77
N ALA A 96 1.21 22.23 13.64
CA ALA A 96 2.09 22.14 12.47
C ALA A 96 2.75 20.77 12.38
N VAL A 97 3.27 20.23 13.48
CA VAL A 97 3.87 18.87 13.52
C VAL A 97 2.83 17.81 13.13
N LEU A 98 1.62 17.87 13.70
CA LEU A 98 0.54 16.95 13.34
C LEU A 98 0.09 17.10 11.88
N SER A 99 0.02 18.33 11.37
CA SER A 99 -0.31 18.60 9.97
C SER A 99 0.74 18.02 9.03
N ILE A 100 2.03 18.15 9.35
CA ILE A 100 3.12 17.53 8.61
C ILE A 100 3.01 16.02 8.67
N ALA A 101 2.69 15.43 9.83
CA ALA A 101 2.50 13.99 9.95
C ALA A 101 1.36 13.47 9.05
N TYR A 102 0.21 14.15 9.02
CA TYR A 102 -0.87 13.82 8.08
C TYR A 102 -0.45 13.99 6.63
N ALA A 103 0.25 15.07 6.28
CA ALA A 103 0.74 15.29 4.92
C ALA A 103 1.71 14.18 4.49
N SER A 104 2.63 13.76 5.37
CA SER A 104 3.56 12.64 5.11
C SER A 104 2.83 11.33 4.86
N VAL A 105 1.85 10.98 5.71
CA VAL A 105 1.03 9.79 5.52
C VAL A 105 0.21 9.89 4.22
N GLY A 106 -0.35 11.07 3.93
CA GLY A 106 -1.06 11.36 2.68
C GLY A 106 -0.17 11.19 1.45
N MET A 107 1.07 11.66 1.48
CA MET A 107 2.04 11.48 0.39
C MET A 107 2.41 9.99 0.20
N MET A 108 2.60 9.24 1.27
CA MET A 108 2.87 7.80 1.20
C MET A 108 1.68 7.05 0.58
N LEU A 109 0.45 7.35 1.01
CA LEU A 109 -0.77 6.78 0.42
C LEU A 109 -0.93 7.17 -1.06
N TRP A 110 -0.66 8.44 -1.39
CA TRP A 110 -0.69 8.91 -2.78
C TRP A 110 0.31 8.13 -3.64
N ARG A 111 1.54 7.90 -3.15
CA ARG A 111 2.55 7.12 -3.89
C ARG A 111 2.08 5.69 -4.16
N VAL A 112 1.46 5.03 -3.18
CA VAL A 112 0.88 3.68 -3.34
C VAL A 112 -0.31 3.69 -4.30
N ALA A 113 -1.13 4.74 -4.25
CA ALA A 113 -2.26 4.90 -5.16
C ALA A 113 -1.80 5.08 -6.61
N ASP A 114 -0.75 5.87 -6.82
CA ASP A 114 -0.19 6.15 -8.13
C ASP A 114 0.33 4.88 -8.81
N ASP A 115 0.99 3.97 -8.09
CA ASP A 115 1.39 2.66 -8.63
C ASP A 115 0.20 1.84 -9.18
N GLY A 116 -0.93 1.85 -8.45
CA GLY A 116 -2.14 1.13 -8.87
C GLY A 116 -2.89 1.79 -10.04
N LEU A 117 -2.86 3.12 -10.12
CA LEU A 117 -3.56 3.88 -11.16
C LEU A 117 -2.79 3.92 -12.48
N GLN A 118 -1.45 3.88 -12.44
CA GLN A 118 -0.61 3.93 -13.64
C GLN A 118 -0.43 2.56 -14.30
N LEU A 119 -0.86 1.48 -13.65
CA LEU A 119 -0.65 0.11 -14.13
C LEU A 119 -1.20 -0.14 -15.54
N ALA A 120 -2.33 0.51 -15.89
CA ALA A 120 -2.90 0.44 -17.23
C ALA A 120 -1.95 0.98 -18.32
N THR A 121 -1.01 1.85 -17.96
CA THR A 121 -0.08 2.51 -18.89
C THR A 121 1.30 1.86 -18.92
N VAL A 122 1.53 0.83 -18.09
CA VAL A 122 2.83 0.15 -18.01
C VAL A 122 3.15 -0.50 -19.37
N PRO A 123 4.37 -0.31 -19.90
CA PRO A 123 4.77 -0.83 -21.20
C PRO A 123 4.91 -2.35 -21.18
N GLU A 124 4.70 -2.94 -22.34
CA GLU A 124 4.79 -4.38 -22.58
C GLU A 124 6.08 -4.69 -23.31
N LEU A 125 6.88 -5.61 -22.75
CA LEU A 125 8.13 -6.06 -23.34
C LEU A 125 8.06 -7.57 -23.54
N ARG A 126 8.16 -8.01 -24.80
CA ARG A 126 8.08 -9.44 -25.17
C ARG A 126 9.41 -10.01 -25.68
N THR A 127 10.42 -9.17 -25.81
CA THR A 127 11.72 -9.50 -26.40
C THR A 127 12.86 -9.10 -25.48
N GLY A 128 13.96 -9.85 -25.53
CA GLY A 128 15.14 -9.56 -24.70
C GLY A 128 15.77 -8.21 -25.03
N THR A 129 15.77 -7.86 -26.32
CA THR A 129 16.23 -6.54 -26.80
C THR A 129 15.35 -5.40 -26.29
N GLY A 130 14.03 -5.62 -26.17
CA GLY A 130 13.09 -4.67 -25.57
C GLY A 130 13.40 -4.40 -24.10
N ILE A 131 13.67 -5.46 -23.32
CA ILE A 131 14.06 -5.36 -21.90
C ILE A 131 15.34 -4.54 -21.73
N LEU A 132 16.38 -4.88 -22.48
CA LEU A 132 17.66 -4.16 -22.42
C LEU A 132 17.52 -2.70 -22.85
N ARG A 133 16.76 -2.43 -23.92
CA ARG A 133 16.49 -1.06 -24.38
C ARG A 133 15.76 -0.25 -23.31
N TRP A 134 14.73 -0.82 -22.68
CA TRP A 134 13.97 -0.12 -21.65
C TRP A 134 14.79 0.15 -20.39
N ARG A 135 15.64 -0.80 -19.99
CA ARG A 135 16.59 -0.61 -18.88
C ARG A 135 17.45 0.64 -19.08
N ASP A 136 17.90 0.89 -20.30
CA ASP A 136 18.81 2.00 -20.62
C ASP A 136 18.12 3.36 -20.78
N ILE A 137 16.79 3.41 -20.72
CA ILE A 137 16.04 4.67 -20.70
C ILE A 137 16.30 5.42 -19.38
N ALA A 138 16.27 6.76 -19.45
CA ALA A 138 16.44 7.62 -18.28
C ALA A 138 15.52 7.21 -17.11
N PRO A 139 16.02 7.18 -15.85
CA PRO A 139 15.31 6.65 -14.69
C PRO A 139 13.89 7.20 -14.47
N ARG A 140 13.63 8.45 -14.86
CA ARG A 140 12.32 9.10 -14.72
C ARG A 140 11.19 8.45 -15.51
N HIS A 141 11.49 7.65 -16.54
CA HIS A 141 10.47 6.99 -17.37
C HIS A 141 10.23 5.52 -17.01
N ARG A 142 10.97 4.97 -16.03
CA ARG A 142 10.89 3.54 -15.64
C ARG A 142 10.37 3.33 -14.22
N ILE A 143 9.65 4.31 -13.67
CA ILE A 143 9.22 4.36 -12.26
C ILE A 143 8.20 3.25 -11.91
N TYR A 144 7.40 2.82 -12.88
CA TYR A 144 6.31 1.86 -12.68
C TYR A 144 6.63 0.44 -13.16
N GLY A 145 7.89 0.18 -13.53
CA GLY A 145 8.33 -1.08 -14.10
C GLY A 145 7.78 -1.32 -15.51
N VAL A 146 7.76 -2.60 -15.90
CA VAL A 146 7.32 -3.13 -17.20
C VAL A 146 6.56 -4.43 -17.00
N LEU A 147 5.71 -4.80 -17.97
CA LEU A 147 5.12 -6.13 -18.08
C LEU A 147 5.95 -6.97 -19.04
N VAL A 148 6.44 -8.11 -18.58
CA VAL A 148 7.18 -9.08 -19.40
C VAL A 148 6.41 -10.37 -19.48
N GLU A 149 6.05 -10.77 -20.70
CA GLU A 149 5.41 -12.06 -20.97
C GLU A 149 6.48 -13.08 -21.37
N GLY A 150 6.38 -14.29 -20.84
CA GLY A 150 7.27 -15.38 -21.23
C GLY A 150 6.77 -16.73 -20.73
N ARG A 151 7.54 -17.78 -21.06
CA ARG A 151 7.32 -19.13 -20.55
C ARG A 151 8.41 -19.51 -19.57
N LEU A 152 8.02 -20.12 -18.46
CA LEU A 152 8.99 -20.57 -17.45
C LEU A 152 9.90 -21.67 -18.00
N GLY A 153 11.20 -21.48 -17.87
CA GLY A 153 12.21 -22.51 -18.12
C GLY A 153 12.51 -23.33 -16.87
N GLU A 154 13.41 -24.31 -17.01
CA GLU A 154 13.88 -25.10 -15.88
C GLU A 154 14.61 -24.21 -14.85
N LEU A 155 14.47 -24.57 -13.57
CA LEU A 155 15.20 -23.90 -12.49
C LEU A 155 16.71 -24.19 -12.60
N PRO A 156 17.58 -23.24 -12.21
CA PRO A 156 19.01 -23.51 -12.08
C PRO A 156 19.27 -24.67 -11.10
N ALA A 157 20.22 -25.55 -11.42
CA ALA A 157 20.56 -26.79 -10.71
C ALA A 157 20.88 -26.63 -9.20
N ALA A 158 21.07 -25.40 -8.71
CA ALA A 158 21.29 -25.08 -7.29
C ALA A 158 20.01 -25.15 -6.42
N SER A 159 18.84 -25.37 -7.02
CA SER A 159 17.58 -25.57 -6.29
C SER A 159 17.41 -27.05 -5.93
N HIS A 160 17.72 -27.42 -4.69
CA HIS A 160 17.65 -28.81 -4.21
C HIS A 160 16.19 -29.24 -3.96
N GLN A 161 15.59 -30.03 -4.86
CA GLN A 161 14.52 -31.01 -4.57
C GLN A 161 14.25 -31.97 -5.76
N PRO A 162 13.56 -33.12 -5.56
CA PRO A 162 13.68 -34.32 -6.38
C PRO A 162 12.95 -34.25 -7.74
N ALA A 163 13.27 -35.24 -8.57
CA ALA A 163 12.92 -35.44 -9.98
C ALA A 163 11.42 -35.58 -10.34
N GLU A 164 10.56 -34.69 -9.85
CA GLU A 164 9.23 -34.42 -10.40
C GLU A 164 9.31 -33.12 -11.22
N ALA A 165 10.01 -33.22 -12.36
CA ALA A 165 10.64 -32.15 -13.16
C ALA A 165 9.74 -31.01 -13.72
N ALA A 166 8.51 -30.85 -13.24
CA ALA A 166 7.57 -29.86 -13.75
C ALA A 166 7.27 -28.71 -12.80
N LEU A 167 7.27 -28.88 -11.46
CA LEU A 167 6.85 -27.80 -10.55
C LEU A 167 8.01 -26.86 -10.23
N LEU A 168 7.80 -25.55 -10.33
CA LEU A 168 8.83 -24.52 -10.14
C LEU A 168 8.56 -23.63 -8.92
N ALA A 169 7.30 -23.45 -8.55
CA ALA A 169 6.90 -22.70 -7.37
C ALA A 169 5.51 -23.15 -6.94
N SER A 170 5.22 -23.09 -5.65
CA SER A 170 3.88 -23.38 -5.15
C SER A 170 3.54 -22.67 -3.84
N TYR A 171 2.24 -22.52 -3.59
CA TYR A 171 1.68 -22.00 -2.35
C TYR A 171 0.25 -22.50 -2.17
N GLN A 172 -0.38 -22.23 -1.03
CA GLN A 172 -1.78 -22.60 -0.81
C GLN A 172 -2.75 -21.63 -1.53
N CYS A 173 -3.52 -22.12 -2.51
CA CYS A 173 -4.38 -21.34 -3.42
C CYS A 173 -5.31 -20.34 -2.72
N ASP A 174 -5.80 -20.68 -1.53
CA ASP A 174 -6.64 -19.80 -0.74
C ASP A 174 -6.52 -20.11 0.76
N ARG A 175 -6.58 -19.06 1.59
CA ARG A 175 -6.82 -19.19 3.03
C ARG A 175 -8.31 -18.99 3.28
N THR A 176 -9.04 -20.08 3.49
CA THR A 176 -10.43 -20.02 3.96
C THR A 176 -10.48 -19.54 5.41
N GLY A 177 -10.40 -18.22 5.59
CA GLY A 177 -10.59 -17.53 6.88
C GLY A 177 -9.32 -16.89 7.45
N PRO A 178 -9.47 -15.85 8.29
CA PRO A 178 -8.35 -15.05 8.82
C PRO A 178 -7.42 -15.83 9.79
N PHE A 179 -7.83 -17.01 10.24
CA PHE A 179 -7.09 -17.88 11.17
C PHE A 179 -6.80 -19.28 10.59
N ALA A 180 -7.03 -19.48 9.29
CA ALA A 180 -6.71 -20.76 8.66
C ALA A 180 -5.20 -21.00 8.72
N ILE A 181 -4.81 -22.09 9.38
CA ILE A 181 -3.41 -22.52 9.45
C ILE A 181 -3.02 -22.98 8.05
N SER A 182 -1.92 -22.44 7.54
CA SER A 182 -1.36 -22.85 6.24
C SER A 182 -0.98 -24.32 6.32
N GLN A 183 -1.57 -25.16 5.49
CA GLN A 183 -1.23 -26.60 5.42
C GLN A 183 -0.10 -26.87 4.42
N VAL A 184 0.17 -25.90 3.55
CA VAL A 184 1.26 -25.93 2.59
C VAL A 184 2.28 -24.86 2.97
N THR A 185 3.54 -25.26 3.14
CA THR A 185 4.65 -24.32 3.23
C THR A 185 4.91 -23.77 1.83
N PRO A 186 4.85 -22.45 1.61
CA PRO A 186 5.06 -21.89 0.29
C PRO A 186 6.50 -22.16 -0.16
N TRP A 187 6.64 -22.62 -1.40
CA TRP A 187 7.91 -22.78 -2.08
C TRP A 187 8.01 -21.73 -3.18
N LEU A 188 8.80 -20.69 -2.90
CA LEU A 188 9.02 -19.56 -3.81
C LEU A 188 10.52 -19.47 -4.11
N PRO A 189 10.98 -19.85 -5.32
CA PRO A 189 12.38 -19.74 -5.67
C PRO A 189 12.79 -18.28 -5.79
N THR A 190 14.08 -18.01 -5.58
CA THR A 190 14.64 -16.65 -5.65
C THR A 190 14.73 -16.11 -7.07
N ALA A 191 14.68 -16.98 -8.07
CA ALA A 191 14.76 -16.62 -9.48
C ALA A 191 14.07 -17.66 -10.38
N PHE A 192 13.66 -17.19 -11.56
CA PHE A 192 13.14 -17.98 -12.66
C PHE A 192 13.94 -17.70 -13.93
N THR A 193 13.96 -18.68 -14.82
CA THR A 193 14.39 -18.50 -16.21
C THR A 193 13.15 -18.29 -17.05
N LEU A 194 13.13 -17.28 -17.90
CA LEU A 194 12.02 -17.00 -18.83
C LEU A 194 12.50 -17.18 -20.27
N THR A 195 11.72 -17.90 -21.06
CA THR A 195 11.85 -17.92 -22.52
C THR A 195 10.85 -16.92 -23.10
N LEU A 196 11.37 -15.92 -23.80
CA LEU A 196 10.61 -14.81 -24.37
C LEU A 196 10.11 -15.13 -25.79
N GLU A 197 9.28 -14.25 -26.36
CA GLU A 197 8.68 -14.46 -27.69
C GLU A 197 9.72 -14.57 -28.81
N ASP A 198 10.82 -13.81 -28.70
CA ASP A 198 11.95 -13.85 -29.63
C ASP A 198 12.89 -15.06 -29.41
N GLY A 199 12.53 -15.98 -28.52
CA GLY A 199 13.34 -17.14 -28.15
C GLY A 199 14.52 -16.80 -27.23
N SER A 200 14.71 -15.53 -26.87
CA SER A 200 15.76 -15.15 -25.92
C SER A 200 15.41 -15.59 -24.50
N GLN A 201 16.44 -15.84 -23.68
CA GLN A 201 16.26 -16.16 -22.27
C GLN A 201 16.51 -14.94 -21.40
N ALA A 202 15.62 -14.70 -20.44
CA ALA A 202 15.76 -13.67 -19.43
C ALA A 202 15.79 -14.28 -18.03
N TRP A 203 16.68 -13.76 -17.19
CA TRP A 203 16.64 -14.06 -15.76
C TRP A 203 15.59 -13.18 -15.10
N ALA A 204 14.71 -13.74 -14.28
CA ALA A 204 13.74 -12.97 -13.54
C ALA A 204 13.84 -13.25 -12.05
N GLN A 205 13.92 -12.20 -11.23
CA GLN A 205 13.85 -12.34 -9.80
C GLN A 205 12.51 -12.97 -9.42
N GLY A 206 12.53 -13.96 -8.54
CA GLY A 206 11.33 -14.54 -7.96
C GLY A 206 10.65 -13.61 -6.97
N ILE A 207 9.50 -14.05 -6.46
CA ILE A 207 8.74 -13.33 -5.44
C ILE A 207 9.10 -13.84 -4.05
N ASN A 208 9.01 -12.98 -3.04
CA ASN A 208 9.29 -13.34 -1.65
C ASN A 208 8.01 -13.55 -0.83
N SER A 209 6.84 -13.28 -1.42
CA SER A 209 5.56 -13.39 -0.77
C SER A 209 4.49 -13.90 -1.73
N VAL A 210 3.64 -14.81 -1.24
CA VAL A 210 2.44 -15.30 -1.94
C VAL A 210 1.52 -14.17 -2.41
N ARG A 211 1.58 -13.00 -1.75
CA ARG A 211 0.78 -11.82 -2.10
C ARG A 211 1.18 -11.16 -3.42
N GLN A 212 2.33 -11.55 -3.94
CA GLN A 212 2.85 -11.16 -5.25
C GLN A 212 2.49 -12.19 -6.33
N ALA A 213 1.83 -13.30 -5.99
CA ALA A 213 1.28 -14.24 -6.95
C ALA A 213 -0.13 -13.80 -7.37
N TRP A 214 -0.46 -13.96 -8.64
CA TRP A 214 -1.80 -13.64 -9.16
C TRP A 214 -2.32 -14.75 -10.07
N ASN A 215 -3.50 -15.30 -9.73
CA ASN A 215 -4.22 -16.32 -10.49
C ASN A 215 -3.38 -17.55 -10.86
N TRP A 216 -2.44 -17.98 -9.99
CA TRP A 216 -1.70 -19.22 -10.24
C TRP A 216 -2.66 -20.40 -10.29
N PRO A 217 -2.49 -21.35 -11.22
CA PRO A 217 -3.38 -22.49 -11.37
C PRO A 217 -3.17 -23.50 -10.23
N PRO A 218 -4.14 -24.41 -10.00
CA PRO A 218 -3.94 -25.54 -9.11
C PRO A 218 -2.67 -26.33 -9.49
N SER A 219 -1.86 -26.69 -8.49
CA SER A 219 -0.63 -27.45 -8.68
C SER A 219 -0.90 -28.89 -9.11
N HIS A 220 -2.12 -29.40 -8.88
CA HIS A 220 -2.52 -30.81 -9.03
C HIS A 220 -1.76 -31.81 -8.16
N TYR A 221 -0.85 -31.36 -7.27
CA TYR A 221 -0.19 -32.20 -6.27
C TYR A 221 -1.00 -32.29 -4.97
N ARG A 222 -1.63 -31.18 -4.56
CA ARG A 222 -2.55 -31.13 -3.42
C ARG A 222 -3.79 -30.33 -3.81
N LEU A 223 -4.94 -30.69 -3.22
CA LEU A 223 -6.24 -30.09 -3.54
C LEU A 223 -6.27 -28.56 -3.36
N ASP A 224 -5.54 -28.04 -2.37
CA ASP A 224 -5.50 -26.61 -2.03
C ASP A 224 -4.17 -25.93 -2.41
N GLU A 225 -3.35 -26.55 -3.24
CA GLU A 225 -2.07 -25.99 -3.65
C GLU A 225 -2.17 -25.42 -5.06
N CYS A 226 -1.63 -24.21 -5.23
CA CYS A 226 -1.46 -23.51 -6.49
C CYS A 226 0.01 -23.49 -6.83
N GLY A 227 0.36 -23.59 -8.10
CA GLY A 227 1.75 -23.63 -8.48
C GLY A 227 2.00 -23.29 -9.94
N LEU A 228 3.25 -22.98 -10.21
CA LEU A 228 3.77 -22.73 -11.55
C LEU A 228 4.66 -23.88 -11.97
N ARG A 229 4.62 -24.20 -13.26
CA ARG A 229 5.36 -25.29 -13.86
C ARG A 229 6.25 -24.87 -15.02
N THR A 230 7.22 -25.70 -15.37
CA THR A 230 8.02 -25.55 -16.58
C THR A 230 7.10 -25.46 -17.80
N GLY A 231 7.31 -24.44 -18.62
CA GLY A 231 6.52 -24.16 -19.82
C GLY A 231 5.28 -23.31 -19.59
N ASP A 232 4.88 -23.06 -18.33
CA ASP A 232 3.69 -22.25 -18.05
C ASP A 232 3.85 -20.82 -18.57
N PRO A 233 2.79 -20.25 -19.18
CA PRO A 233 2.77 -18.85 -19.56
C PRO A 233 2.63 -17.97 -18.32
N VAL A 234 3.48 -16.95 -18.22
CA VAL A 234 3.51 -16.04 -17.08
C VAL A 234 3.78 -14.61 -17.52
N VAL A 235 3.23 -13.68 -16.75
CA VAL A 235 3.52 -12.25 -16.83
C VAL A 235 4.23 -11.82 -15.57
N PHE A 236 5.42 -11.26 -15.75
CA PHE A 236 6.18 -10.59 -14.70
C PHE A 236 5.91 -9.10 -14.77
N TRP A 237 5.41 -8.52 -13.69
CA TRP A 237 5.43 -7.08 -13.49
C TRP A 237 6.62 -6.73 -12.59
N GLY A 238 7.58 -5.99 -13.12
CA GLY A 238 8.83 -5.70 -12.40
C GLY A 238 9.69 -4.64 -13.07
N HIS A 239 10.84 -4.34 -12.47
CA HIS A 239 11.81 -3.43 -13.09
C HIS A 239 12.76 -4.19 -14.02
N PRO A 240 12.98 -3.71 -15.25
CA PRO A 240 13.91 -4.35 -16.17
C PRO A 240 15.35 -4.11 -15.73
N GLY A 241 16.14 -5.16 -15.88
CA GLY A 241 17.52 -5.26 -15.44
C GLY A 241 18.41 -5.85 -16.52
N ALA A 242 19.62 -6.21 -16.11
CA ALA A 242 20.45 -7.13 -16.89
C ALA A 242 21.44 -7.88 -16.02
N THR A 243 21.67 -9.13 -16.39
CA THR A 243 22.74 -9.93 -15.84
C THR A 243 23.93 -9.96 -16.80
N ARG A 244 25.12 -10.15 -16.24
CA ARG A 244 26.31 -10.50 -17.01
C ARG A 244 26.77 -11.87 -16.55
N PRO A 245 26.84 -12.88 -17.43
CA PRO A 245 27.50 -14.13 -17.12
C PRO A 245 28.95 -13.86 -16.72
N THR A 246 29.45 -14.55 -15.69
CA THR A 246 30.84 -14.43 -15.26
C THR A 246 31.77 -14.73 -16.44
N GLY A 247 32.63 -13.77 -16.81
CA GLY A 247 33.56 -13.92 -17.94
C GLY A 247 33.01 -13.53 -19.31
N SER A 248 31.82 -12.93 -19.40
CA SER A 248 31.28 -12.40 -20.66
C SER A 248 30.96 -10.92 -20.58
N ASP A 249 31.29 -10.18 -21.65
CA ASP A 249 30.87 -8.78 -21.84
C ASP A 249 29.44 -8.65 -22.36
N VAL A 250 28.82 -9.77 -22.75
CA VAL A 250 27.46 -9.80 -23.29
C VAL A 250 26.45 -9.68 -22.15
N ARG A 251 25.60 -8.66 -22.22
CA ARG A 251 24.51 -8.44 -21.26
C ARG A 251 23.32 -9.34 -21.64
N SER A 252 22.80 -10.08 -20.67
CA SER A 252 21.56 -10.84 -20.81
C SER A 252 20.40 -10.05 -20.20
N PRO A 253 19.20 -10.10 -20.80
CA PRO A 253 18.03 -9.41 -20.27
C PRO A 253 17.64 -9.96 -18.90
N ALA A 254 17.15 -9.09 -18.02
CA ALA A 254 16.73 -9.49 -16.69
C ALA A 254 15.53 -8.70 -16.15
N ILE A 255 14.92 -9.21 -15.09
CA ILE A 255 13.88 -8.53 -14.29
C ILE A 255 14.37 -8.55 -12.84
N ASP A 256 14.89 -7.41 -12.36
CA ASP A 256 15.67 -7.35 -11.10
C ASP A 256 14.82 -7.14 -9.84
N ALA A 257 13.63 -6.56 -10.00
CA ALA A 257 12.72 -6.24 -8.89
C ALA A 257 11.29 -6.62 -9.27
N THR A 258 10.97 -7.90 -9.11
CA THR A 258 9.65 -8.44 -9.44
C THR A 258 8.63 -8.05 -8.39
N MET A 259 7.59 -7.35 -8.82
CA MET A 259 6.48 -6.91 -7.99
C MET A 259 5.36 -7.94 -7.96
N VAL A 260 5.01 -8.51 -9.12
CA VAL A 260 3.96 -9.52 -9.27
C VAL A 260 4.36 -10.55 -10.33
N ILE A 261 4.02 -11.82 -10.09
CA ILE A 261 4.02 -12.90 -11.08
C ILE A 261 2.58 -13.36 -11.27
N ALA A 262 2.06 -13.18 -12.48
CA ALA A 262 0.73 -13.62 -12.85
C ALA A 262 0.80 -14.80 -13.82
N TYR A 263 -0.13 -15.74 -13.70
CA TYR A 263 -0.30 -16.79 -14.69
C TYR A 263 -1.08 -16.28 -15.92
N GLY A 264 -0.67 -16.71 -17.11
CA GLY A 264 -1.30 -16.37 -18.38
C GLY A 264 -0.51 -15.34 -19.19
N ASP A 265 -1.22 -14.63 -20.07
CA ASP A 265 -0.69 -13.60 -20.98
C ASP A 265 -1.00 -12.18 -20.49
N ILE A 266 -0.40 -11.17 -21.12
CA ILE A 266 -0.59 -9.76 -20.74
C ILE A 266 -2.06 -9.33 -20.88
N ALA A 267 -2.79 -9.85 -21.87
CA ALA A 267 -4.19 -9.49 -22.06
C ALA A 267 -5.06 -9.95 -20.88
N THR A 268 -4.85 -11.19 -20.43
CA THR A 268 -5.52 -11.79 -19.27
C THR A 268 -5.14 -11.08 -17.98
N PHE A 269 -3.84 -10.76 -17.82
CA PHE A 269 -3.37 -9.95 -16.69
C PHE A 269 -4.06 -8.59 -16.65
N ARG A 270 -4.11 -7.86 -17.77
CA ARG A 270 -4.76 -6.55 -17.84
C ARG A 270 -6.26 -6.65 -17.55
N ALA A 271 -6.95 -7.62 -18.11
CA ALA A 271 -8.38 -7.80 -17.91
C ALA A 271 -8.74 -8.10 -16.44
N GLY A 272 -7.91 -8.89 -15.74
CA GLY A 272 -8.18 -9.29 -14.36
C GLY A 272 -7.59 -8.37 -13.28
N PHE A 273 -6.32 -8.01 -13.43
CA PHE A 273 -5.55 -7.33 -12.38
C PHE A 273 -5.75 -5.81 -12.40
N VAL A 274 -5.73 -5.17 -13.57
CA VAL A 274 -5.77 -3.70 -13.69
C VAL A 274 -7.05 -3.09 -13.08
N PRO A 275 -8.26 -3.62 -13.31
CA PRO A 275 -9.47 -3.08 -12.68
C PRO A 275 -9.42 -3.16 -11.15
N ALA A 276 -8.87 -4.25 -10.59
CA ALA A 276 -8.71 -4.42 -9.15
C ALA A 276 -7.61 -3.49 -8.59
N ALA A 277 -6.53 -3.28 -9.33
CA ALA A 277 -5.46 -2.35 -9.00
C ALA A 277 -5.95 -0.90 -9.02
N GLU A 278 -6.66 -0.48 -10.07
CA GLU A 278 -7.24 0.87 -10.18
C GLU A 278 -8.25 1.13 -9.07
N ARG A 279 -9.12 0.16 -8.77
CA ARG A 279 -10.07 0.27 -7.67
C ARG A 279 -9.36 0.48 -6.33
N THR A 280 -8.34 -0.32 -6.06
CA THR A 280 -7.52 -0.18 -4.85
C THR A 280 -6.80 1.17 -4.84
N GLY A 281 -6.24 1.59 -5.97
CA GLY A 281 -5.57 2.87 -6.14
C GLY A 281 -6.50 4.06 -5.90
N ARG A 282 -7.72 4.06 -6.46
CA ARG A 282 -8.73 5.12 -6.22
C ARG A 282 -9.14 5.20 -4.76
N ALA A 283 -9.33 4.06 -4.09
CA ALA A 283 -9.64 4.02 -2.66
C ALA A 283 -8.49 4.60 -1.82
N THR A 284 -7.25 4.18 -2.10
CA THR A 284 -6.04 4.70 -1.43
C THR A 284 -5.84 6.20 -1.69
N LEU A 285 -6.11 6.67 -2.91
CA LEU A 285 -6.06 8.09 -3.26
C LEU A 285 -7.08 8.90 -2.47
N ALA A 286 -8.31 8.39 -2.32
CA ALA A 286 -9.32 9.05 -1.49
C ALA A 286 -8.86 9.15 -0.03
N LEU A 287 -8.21 8.12 0.52
CA LEU A 287 -7.60 8.19 1.86
C LEU A 287 -6.45 9.21 1.93
N ALA A 288 -5.62 9.33 0.89
CA ALA A 288 -4.58 10.35 0.79
C ALA A 288 -5.18 11.77 0.84
N VAL A 289 -6.24 12.01 0.08
CA VAL A 289 -6.97 13.29 0.08
C VAL A 289 -7.56 13.59 1.46
N ILE A 290 -8.18 12.59 2.11
CA ILE A 290 -8.71 12.74 3.48
C ILE A 290 -7.60 13.12 4.47
N ASN A 291 -6.42 12.52 4.38
CA ASN A 291 -5.27 12.91 5.21
C ASN A 291 -4.84 14.36 4.94
N GLY A 292 -4.81 14.80 3.68
CA GLY A 292 -4.56 16.20 3.33
C GLY A 292 -5.57 17.15 3.97
N LEU A 293 -6.86 16.82 3.92
CA LEU A 293 -7.94 17.59 4.55
C LEU A 293 -7.82 17.63 6.09
N LEU A 294 -7.48 16.50 6.72
CA LEU A 294 -7.24 16.43 8.17
C LEU A 294 -6.03 17.28 8.59
N GLY A 295 -4.95 17.25 7.81
CA GLY A 295 -3.79 18.11 8.03
C GLY A 295 -4.17 19.60 7.98
N ALA A 296 -4.88 20.02 6.92
CA ALA A 296 -5.36 21.39 6.78
C ALA A 296 -6.30 21.82 7.93
N ALA A 297 -7.19 20.94 8.37
CA ALA A 297 -8.08 21.19 9.49
C ALA A 297 -7.32 21.41 10.81
N ILE A 298 -6.32 20.56 11.09
CA ILE A 298 -5.47 20.69 12.29
C ILE A 298 -4.63 21.97 12.25
N ALA A 299 -4.01 22.29 11.11
CA ALA A 299 -3.30 23.55 10.93
C ALA A 299 -4.21 24.76 11.22
N THR A 300 -5.45 24.72 10.70
CA THR A 300 -6.46 25.77 10.94
C THR A 300 -6.81 25.91 12.42
N ILE A 301 -6.98 24.79 13.15
CA ILE A 301 -7.20 24.79 14.60
C ILE A 301 -6.04 25.45 15.33
N GLY A 302 -4.79 25.09 14.98
CA GLY A 302 -3.58 25.66 15.55
C GLY A 302 -3.49 27.18 15.36
N VAL A 303 -3.71 27.66 14.13
CA VAL A 303 -3.70 29.10 13.79
C VAL A 303 -4.81 29.87 14.53
N ARG A 304 -6.03 29.31 14.60
CA ARG A 304 -7.13 29.92 15.35
C ARG A 304 -6.79 30.02 16.84
N LYS A 305 -6.23 28.97 17.45
CA LYS A 305 -5.84 29.00 18.86
C LYS A 305 -4.66 29.96 19.12
N PHE A 306 -3.68 30.01 18.23
CA PHE A 306 -2.58 30.99 18.27
C PHE A 306 -3.10 32.42 18.24
N THR A 307 -4.01 32.74 17.30
CA THR A 307 -4.57 34.09 17.16
C THR A 307 -5.42 34.49 18.37
N LEU A 308 -6.20 33.56 18.92
CA LEU A 308 -6.94 33.76 20.17
C LEU A 308 -6.01 34.03 21.35
N LEU A 309 -4.98 33.21 21.60
CA LEU A 309 -4.04 33.43 22.71
C LEU A 309 -3.19 34.69 22.54
N ARG A 310 -2.85 35.05 21.30
CA ARG A 310 -2.15 36.30 21.01
C ARG A 310 -2.99 37.52 21.37
N ARG A 311 -4.30 37.50 21.06
CA ARG A 311 -5.23 38.61 21.34
C ARG A 311 -5.65 38.64 22.80
N ASP A 312 -6.14 37.52 23.31
CA ASP A 312 -6.92 37.44 24.56
C ASP A 312 -6.21 36.65 25.68
N GLY A 313 -4.98 36.19 25.46
CA GLY A 313 -4.21 35.46 26.46
C GLY A 313 -3.85 36.35 27.66
N THR A 314 -4.08 35.86 28.87
CA THR A 314 -3.75 36.55 30.12
C THR A 314 -2.54 35.90 30.78
N ASP A 315 -1.50 36.67 31.04
CA ASP A 315 -0.31 36.21 31.78
C ASP A 315 -0.49 36.28 33.31
N GLN A 316 -1.70 36.64 33.78
CA GLN A 316 -2.01 36.65 35.19
C GLN A 316 -2.13 35.20 35.72
N PRO A 317 -1.42 34.84 36.81
CA PRO A 317 -1.63 33.56 37.47
C PRO A 317 -3.09 33.44 37.93
N PRO A 318 -3.66 32.23 38.01
CA PRO A 318 -5.02 32.06 38.51
C PRO A 318 -5.11 32.70 39.90
N GLY A 319 -5.95 33.74 40.03
CA GLY A 319 -6.11 34.45 41.28
C GLY A 319 -6.59 33.49 42.36
N PHE A 320 -5.74 33.21 43.34
CA PHE A 320 -6.14 32.55 44.58
C PHE A 320 -7.11 33.48 45.31
N ARG A 321 -8.42 33.22 45.20
CA ARG A 321 -9.40 33.82 46.09
C ARG A 321 -9.32 33.08 47.42
N TRP A 322 -8.64 33.67 48.39
CA TRP A 322 -8.81 33.29 49.79
C TRP A 322 -10.25 33.60 50.16
N SER A 323 -11.04 32.58 50.45
CA SER A 323 -12.29 32.78 51.18
C SER A 323 -11.90 33.11 52.62
N SER A 324 -11.95 34.38 53.00
CA SER A 324 -11.96 34.77 54.40
C SER A 324 -13.26 34.28 55.02
N THR A 325 -13.17 33.25 55.85
CA THR A 325 -14.16 32.94 56.88
C THR A 325 -14.27 34.07 57.88
#